data_AF-A0A528TYV4-F1
#
_entry.id   AF-A0A528TYV4-F1
#
_cell.length_a   1.000
_cell.length_b   1.000
_cell.length_c   1.000
_cell.angle_alpha   90.00
_cell.angle_beta   90.00
_cell.angle_gamma   90.00
#
_symmetry.space_group_name_H-M   'P 1'
#
loop_
_entity.id
_entity.type
_entity.pdbx_description
1 polymer ?
#
loop_
_entity_poly.entity_id
_entity_poly.type
_entity_poly.pdbx_seq_one_letter_code
_entity_poly.pdbx_strand_id
1 'polypeptide(L)'
;MKLNDLSPAPGSRREKHRPGRGIGSGLGKTGGRGHKGQTSRSGGTIAPGFEGGQQPLHRRLPKFGFVSLKAMDRAEVRLSELAKVDGDIVTVQSLK
;
A
#
# COMPACT_ATOMS: atom_id res chain seq x y z
N MET A 1 10.43 -6.28 -37.01
CA MET A 1 10.31 -6.46 -35.55
C MET A 1 9.96 -7.91 -35.29
N LYS A 2 10.89 -8.70 -34.74
CA LYS A 2 10.64 -10.11 -34.40
C LYS A 2 10.39 -10.24 -32.90
N LEU A 3 9.75 -11.32 -32.47
CA LEU A 3 9.44 -11.54 -31.04
C LEU A 3 10.70 -11.63 -30.16
N ASN A 4 11.84 -12.05 -30.72
CA ASN A 4 13.11 -12.19 -30.02
C ASN A 4 13.93 -10.87 -29.91
N ASP A 5 13.48 -9.80 -30.55
CA ASP A 5 14.18 -8.51 -30.57
C ASP A 5 13.57 -7.50 -29.57
N LEU A 6 12.56 -7.91 -28.81
CA LEU A 6 11.85 -7.08 -27.84
C LEU A 6 12.54 -7.16 -26.46
N SER A 7 13.11 -6.04 -26.01
CA SER A 7 13.64 -5.89 -24.66
C SER A 7 12.87 -4.83 -23.86
N PRO A 8 12.65 -5.03 -22.55
CA PRO A 8 11.99 -4.02 -21.73
C PRO A 8 12.91 -2.80 -21.52
N ALA A 9 12.32 -1.65 -21.14
CA ALA A 9 13.08 -0.46 -20.81
C ALA A 9 14.05 -0.73 -19.65
N PRO A 10 15.28 -0.17 -19.66
CA PRO A 10 16.25 -0.35 -18.57
C PRO A 10 15.65 -0.01 -17.20
N GLY A 11 15.82 -0.89 -16.22
CA GLY A 11 15.34 -0.70 -14.84
C GLY A 11 13.85 -0.97 -14.62
N SER A 12 13.06 -1.23 -15.67
CA SER A 12 11.63 -1.58 -15.54
C SER A 12 11.40 -2.93 -14.84
N ARG A 13 12.37 -3.85 -14.91
CA ARG A 13 12.35 -5.15 -14.23
C ARG A 13 13.58 -5.30 -13.36
N ARG A 14 13.37 -5.42 -12.05
CA ARG A 14 14.42 -5.72 -11.07
C ARG A 14 14.37 -7.19 -10.69
N GLU A 15 15.53 -7.80 -10.52
CA GLU A 15 15.63 -9.17 -10.04
C GLU A 15 15.16 -9.26 -8.58
N LYS A 16 14.38 -10.30 -8.28
CA LYS A 16 13.91 -10.54 -6.91
C LYS A 16 15.04 -11.14 -6.07
N HIS A 17 15.28 -10.59 -4.89
CA HIS A 17 16.20 -11.18 -3.92
C HIS A 17 15.74 -12.59 -3.50
N ARG A 18 16.68 -13.55 -3.54
CA ARG A 18 16.45 -14.96 -3.16
C ARG A 18 17.24 -15.27 -1.87
N PRO A 19 16.60 -15.26 -0.69
CA PRO A 19 17.30 -15.52 0.56
C PRO A 19 17.75 -16.98 0.66
N GLY A 20 18.85 -17.22 1.39
CA GLY A 20 19.40 -18.56 1.64
C GLY A 20 20.08 -19.20 0.42
N ARG A 21 20.86 -18.42 -0.35
CA ARG A 21 21.61 -18.91 -1.52
C ARG A 21 23.12 -18.65 -1.39
N GLY A 22 23.71 -19.20 -0.33
CA GLY A 22 25.16 -19.12 -0.07
C GLY A 22 25.64 -17.78 0.51
N ILE A 23 26.89 -17.74 0.96
CA ILE A 23 27.49 -16.58 1.64
C ILE A 23 27.67 -15.40 0.65
N GLY A 24 28.12 -15.67 -0.58
CA GLY A 24 28.36 -14.64 -1.60
C GLY A 24 27.10 -13.88 -2.05
N SER A 25 25.90 -14.38 -1.73
CA SER A 25 24.64 -13.68 -2.00
C SER A 25 24.32 -12.53 -1.04
N GLY A 26 25.05 -12.39 0.08
CA GLY A 26 24.77 -11.44 1.15
C GLY A 26 23.53 -11.77 2.02
N LEU A 27 22.65 -12.66 1.55
CA LEU A 27 21.46 -13.14 2.25
C LEU A 27 21.56 -14.64 2.60
N GLY A 28 22.77 -15.13 2.84
CA GLY A 28 23.01 -16.50 3.30
C GLY A 28 22.52 -16.76 4.73
N LYS A 29 22.60 -18.03 5.16
CA LYS A 29 22.32 -18.54 6.53
C LYS A 29 20.96 -18.13 7.12
N THR A 30 20.84 -16.89 7.60
CA THR A 30 19.63 -16.34 8.26
C THR A 30 18.66 -15.69 7.28
N GLY A 31 19.08 -15.42 6.03
CA GLY A 31 18.22 -14.79 5.03
C GLY A 31 17.74 -13.40 5.43
N GLY A 32 18.52 -12.67 6.24
CA GLY A 32 18.19 -11.34 6.74
C GLY A 32 17.33 -11.31 8.02
N ARG A 33 16.98 -12.46 8.60
CA ARG A 33 16.10 -12.53 9.80
C ARG A 33 16.84 -12.52 11.15
N GLY A 34 18.17 -12.45 11.15
CA GLY A 34 18.97 -12.53 12.39
C GLY A 34 18.97 -13.93 13.05
N HIS A 35 19.23 -13.99 14.36
CA HIS A 35 19.35 -15.24 15.12
C HIS A 35 18.22 -15.41 16.14
N LYS A 36 17.51 -16.55 16.09
CA LYS A 36 16.45 -16.93 17.05
C LYS A 36 15.36 -15.84 17.21
N GLY A 37 14.50 -15.98 18.21
CA GLY A 37 13.39 -15.05 18.47
C GLY A 37 12.13 -15.34 17.66
N GLN A 38 11.03 -14.69 18.02
CA GLN A 38 9.71 -14.92 17.43
C GLN A 38 9.71 -14.61 15.92
N THR A 39 10.24 -13.46 15.51
CA THR A 39 10.23 -12.98 14.11
C THR A 39 11.13 -13.79 13.16
N SER A 40 12.05 -14.61 13.69
CA SER A 40 12.85 -15.52 12.88
C SER A 40 12.14 -16.84 12.57
N ARG A 41 11.07 -17.20 13.29
CA ARG A 41 10.33 -18.46 13.11
C ARG A 41 9.40 -18.39 11.90
N SER A 42 9.04 -19.55 11.35
CA SER A 42 7.98 -19.62 10.34
C SER A 42 6.65 -19.23 10.98
N GLY A 43 5.89 -18.32 10.33
CA GLY A 43 4.65 -17.76 10.89
C GLY A 43 4.85 -16.83 12.10
N GLY A 44 6.10 -16.51 12.45
CA GLY A 44 6.42 -15.66 13.59
C GLY A 44 6.13 -14.19 13.30
N THR A 45 4.94 -13.73 13.62
CA THR A 45 4.53 -12.33 13.47
C THR A 45 4.05 -11.75 14.80
N ILE A 46 4.32 -10.47 15.01
CA ILE A 46 3.70 -9.68 16.07
C ILE A 46 2.43 -9.07 15.49
N ALA A 47 1.29 -9.23 16.16
CA ALA A 47 0.02 -8.70 15.68
C ALA A 47 0.10 -7.16 15.50
N PRO A 48 -0.46 -6.59 14.42
CA PRO A 48 -0.47 -5.14 14.23
C PRO A 48 -1.07 -4.43 15.45
N GLY A 49 -0.32 -3.48 16.00
CA GLY A 49 -0.73 -2.73 17.19
C GLY A 49 -0.46 -3.43 18.53
N PHE A 50 0.26 -4.55 18.58
CA PHE A 50 0.73 -5.13 19.86
C PHE A 50 2.01 -4.42 20.33
N GLU A 51 1.97 -3.86 21.55
CA GLU A 51 3.07 -3.08 22.15
C GLU A 51 3.81 -3.88 23.26
N GLY A 52 3.87 -5.22 23.17
CA GLY A 52 4.66 -6.05 24.10
C GLY A 52 4.02 -6.30 25.48
N GLY A 53 2.74 -5.96 25.65
CA GLY A 53 1.99 -6.09 26.91
C GLY A 53 1.46 -4.76 27.45
N GLN A 54 2.01 -3.64 26.98
CA GLN A 54 1.44 -2.32 27.21
C GLN A 54 0.06 -2.19 26.55
N GLN A 55 -0.83 -1.40 27.15
CA GLN A 55 -2.11 -1.04 26.55
C GLN A 55 -1.87 -0.30 25.21
N PRO A 56 -2.28 -0.85 24.05
CA PRO A 56 -1.98 -0.24 22.76
C PRO A 56 -2.58 1.13 22.55
N LEU A 57 -1.97 1.94 21.69
CA LEU A 57 -2.46 3.30 21.38
C LEU A 57 -3.94 3.33 20.97
N HIS A 58 -4.38 2.38 20.14
CA HIS A 58 -5.78 2.28 19.67
C HIS A 58 -6.79 1.91 20.78
N ARG A 59 -6.30 1.52 21.97
CA ARG A 59 -7.13 1.28 23.18
C ARG A 59 -6.95 2.36 24.24
N ARG A 60 -5.78 2.99 24.30
CA ARG A 60 -5.48 4.08 25.26
C ARG A 60 -6.28 5.34 24.97
N LEU A 61 -6.42 5.69 23.69
CA LEU A 61 -7.12 6.89 23.28
C LEU A 61 -8.64 6.65 23.21
N PRO A 62 -9.46 7.62 23.63
CA PRO A 62 -10.91 7.51 23.49
C PRO A 62 -11.31 7.56 22.02
N LYS A 63 -12.41 6.89 21.68
CA LYS A 63 -13.08 7.08 20.39
C LYS A 63 -13.80 8.43 20.41
N PHE A 64 -13.77 9.14 19.30
CA PHE A 64 -14.47 10.42 19.15
C PHE A 64 -15.05 10.57 17.74
N GLY A 65 -16.07 11.42 17.62
CA GLY A 65 -16.75 11.73 16.35
C GLY A 65 -17.84 10.72 15.96
N PHE A 66 -18.42 10.95 14.79
CA PHE A 66 -19.38 10.08 14.12
C PHE A 66 -19.23 10.23 12.61
N VAL A 67 -19.67 9.23 11.84
CA VAL A 67 -19.68 9.31 10.37
C VAL A 67 -21.05 9.82 9.92
N SER A 68 -21.10 10.96 9.23
CA SER A 68 -22.34 11.52 8.69
C SER A 68 -22.75 10.78 7.41
N LEU A 69 -23.95 10.20 7.37
CA LEU A 69 -24.49 9.56 6.16
C LEU A 69 -24.63 10.56 5.01
N LYS A 70 -24.92 11.84 5.29
CA LYS A 70 -25.01 12.89 4.27
C LYS A 70 -23.69 13.20 3.57
N ALA A 71 -22.56 12.89 4.21
CA ALA A 71 -21.25 13.08 3.59
C ALA A 71 -20.97 12.04 2.49
N MET A 72 -21.70 10.91 2.49
CA MET A 72 -21.53 9.85 1.49
C MET A 72 -22.00 10.28 0.10
N ASP A 73 -23.08 11.06 0.03
CA ASP A 73 -23.68 11.51 -1.23
C ASP A 73 -23.27 12.95 -1.61
N ARG A 74 -22.26 13.51 -0.95
CA ARG A 74 -21.74 14.86 -1.22
C ARG A 74 -20.58 14.79 -2.20
N ALA A 75 -20.62 15.60 -3.25
CA ALA A 75 -19.53 15.77 -4.21
C ALA A 75 -18.94 17.18 -4.16
N GLU A 76 -17.66 17.29 -4.52
CA GLU A 76 -16.93 18.54 -4.66
C GLU A 76 -16.37 18.58 -6.10
N VAL A 77 -16.68 19.63 -6.85
CA VAL A 77 -16.28 19.79 -8.27
C VAL A 77 -15.31 20.94 -8.40
N ARG A 78 -14.18 20.71 -9.09
CA ARG A 78 -13.18 21.77 -9.31
C ARG A 78 -13.53 22.62 -10.54
N LEU A 79 -13.07 23.87 -10.55
CA LEU A 79 -13.29 24.79 -11.68
C LEU A 79 -12.72 24.24 -13.00
N SER A 80 -11.58 23.52 -12.95
CA SER A 80 -10.96 22.90 -14.13
C SER A 80 -11.76 21.72 -14.71
N GLU A 81 -12.70 21.17 -13.95
CA GLU A 81 -13.54 20.05 -14.38
C GLU A 81 -14.77 20.54 -15.13
N LEU A 82 -15.18 21.80 -14.94
CA LEU A 82 -16.32 22.40 -15.63
C LEU A 82 -16.12 22.47 -17.15
N ALA A 83 -14.88 22.69 -17.60
CA ALA A 83 -14.55 22.72 -19.03
C ALA A 83 -14.60 21.34 -19.72
N LYS A 84 -14.80 20.26 -18.94
CA LYS A 84 -14.94 18.89 -19.47
C LYS A 84 -16.40 18.48 -19.64
N VAL A 85 -17.34 19.31 -19.20
CA VAL A 85 -18.77 19.06 -19.35
C VAL A 85 -19.18 19.43 -20.76
N ASP A 86 -19.93 18.56 -21.41
CA ASP A 86 -20.45 18.81 -22.75
C ASP A 86 -21.61 19.82 -22.69
N GLY A 87 -21.42 20.96 -23.37
CA GLY A 87 -22.41 22.04 -23.47
C GLY A 87 -22.22 23.18 -22.47
N ASP A 88 -23.05 24.21 -22.58
CA ASP A 88 -22.92 25.46 -21.81
C ASP A 88 -23.62 25.42 -20.43
N ILE A 89 -24.34 24.32 -20.12
CA ILE A 89 -25.19 24.21 -18.92
C ILE A 89 -24.67 23.09 -18.01
N VAL A 90 -24.34 23.46 -16.77
CA VAL A 90 -23.87 22.52 -15.73
C VAL A 90 -25.02 22.14 -14.79
N THR A 91 -25.39 20.86 -14.80
CA THR A 91 -26.41 20.25 -13.92
C THR A 91 -25.84 19.03 -13.19
N VAL A 92 -26.55 18.51 -12.19
CA VAL A 92 -26.16 17.25 -11.51
C VAL A 92 -26.11 16.07 -12.48
N GLN A 93 -26.95 16.04 -13.51
CA GLN A 93 -26.94 14.97 -14.52
C GLN A 93 -25.77 15.11 -15.50
N SER A 94 -25.35 16.34 -15.82
CA SER A 94 -24.21 16.58 -16.71
C SER A 94 -22.85 16.38 -16.00
N LEU A 95 -22.84 16.36 -14.67
CA LEU A 95 -21.66 16.10 -13.83
C LEU A 95 -21.51 14.62 -13.41
N LYS A 96 -22.53 13.79 -13.67
CA LYS A 96 -22.47 12.34 -13.45
C LYS A 96 -21.75 11.66 -14.61
#